data_AF-A0A5Q4HBS3-F1
#
_entry.id   AF-A0A5Q4HBS3-F1
#
_cell.length_a   1.000
_cell.length_b   1.000
_cell.length_c   1.000
_cell.angle_alpha   90.00
_cell.angle_beta   90.00
_cell.angle_gamma   90.00
#
_symmetry.space_group_name_H-M   'P 1'
#
loop_
_entity.id
_entity.type
_entity.pdbx_description
1 polymer ?
#
loop_
_entity_poly.entity_id
_entity_poly.type
_entity_poly.pdbx_seq_one_letter_code
_entity_poly.pdbx_strand_id
1 'polypeptide(L)'
;MNFLSQSWLINRRHTLRALGTCISLPMLECMTPLRAAEPETAPRRSAFIYLANGVHSPNYQITQAGDGYEFSRALKPLEKYRDVITPMSGLHHPGGLGKAHDCIKVWLTAGQLGSATGNTISVDQRIAQVTGEHTRYPSMEISINGASLAWTADGVNLPPLRRCSEIFASLFEQPKGGIKAQREALGLKGSVLDANLEEVRKLQEKMGSADRGRMDQYLSSVREAEIRTRRADEWLDTPLPEISEADRKRTNRDIPQTQAGDYFRTVYDLIVLAFQTDVTRVATYSMGTEVSAIPIPEIGITEGRHNLSHHGGDPVMMEKLTQYDTFAFEQYGYFLKRLAETKDVNGAPLLDSTMALMGSGMSYGQSHGNANLPMVLAGGSAMGVRHGRHLDFNEGHFDGYKLDNPKEYMQVSSRPANPDAHVSNLLLMMAQRMGVETDQFGDSNKAVEL
;
A
#
# COMPACT_ATOMS: atom_id res chain seq x y z
N MET A 1 3.28 -53.73 12.93
CA MET A 1 3.32 -52.91 11.70
C MET A 1 1.91 -52.85 11.15
N ASN A 2 1.21 -51.73 11.33
CA ASN A 2 -0.10 -51.52 10.73
C ASN A 2 0.12 -50.91 9.33
N PHE A 3 -0.15 -51.69 8.28
CA PHE A 3 -0.18 -51.16 6.92
C PHE A 3 -1.48 -50.37 6.74
N LEU A 4 -1.38 -49.05 6.62
CA LEU A 4 -2.47 -48.21 6.14
C LEU A 4 -2.54 -48.33 4.62
N SER A 5 -3.35 -49.28 4.11
CA SER A 5 -3.67 -49.31 2.67
C SER A 5 -4.83 -48.37 2.37
N GLN A 6 -4.62 -47.39 1.49
CA GLN A 6 -5.68 -46.49 1.02
C GLN A 6 -6.53 -47.16 -0.07
N SER A 7 -7.40 -48.09 0.32
CA SER A 7 -8.35 -48.78 -0.57
C SER A 7 -9.51 -47.90 -1.05
N TRP A 8 -9.56 -46.62 -0.64
CA TRP A 8 -10.68 -45.70 -0.84
C TRP A 8 -10.46 -44.68 -1.98
N LEU A 9 -9.34 -44.77 -2.70
CA LEU A 9 -9.07 -43.87 -3.83
C LEU A 9 -10.03 -44.20 -4.98
N ILE A 10 -11.04 -43.35 -5.13
CA ILE A 10 -12.03 -43.44 -6.22
C ILE A 10 -11.30 -43.24 -7.55
N ASN A 11 -11.33 -44.25 -8.41
CA ASN A 11 -10.73 -44.19 -9.74
C ASN A 11 -11.46 -43.14 -10.60
N ARG A 12 -10.72 -42.37 -11.40
CA ARG A 12 -11.23 -41.38 -12.39
C ARG A 12 -12.40 -41.90 -13.24
N ARG A 13 -12.41 -43.20 -13.56
CA ARG A 13 -13.48 -43.87 -14.32
C ARG A 13 -14.78 -44.06 -13.52
N HIS A 14 -14.71 -44.14 -12.19
CA HIS A 14 -15.87 -44.13 -11.30
C HIS A 14 -16.47 -42.72 -11.20
N THR A 15 -15.64 -41.68 -11.09
CA THR A 15 -16.08 -40.27 -11.05
C THR A 15 -16.80 -39.87 -12.34
N LEU A 16 -16.30 -40.30 -13.51
CA LEU A 16 -16.92 -39.99 -14.80
C LEU A 16 -18.25 -40.72 -15.05
N ARG A 17 -18.51 -41.84 -14.35
CA ARG A 17 -19.79 -42.57 -14.45
C ARG A 17 -20.90 -41.98 -13.57
N ALA A 18 -20.56 -41.14 -12.60
CA ALA A 18 -21.51 -40.55 -11.64
C ALA A 18 -22.00 -39.12 -12.03
N LEU A 19 -21.57 -38.58 -13.17
CA LEU A 19 -21.87 -37.22 -13.62
C LEU A 19 -23.32 -36.98 -14.11
N GLY A 20 -24.19 -37.99 -14.05
CA GLY A 20 -25.57 -37.90 -14.55
C GLY A 20 -26.58 -37.27 -13.58
N THR A 21 -26.38 -37.37 -12.27
CA THR A 21 -27.38 -36.94 -11.26
C THR A 21 -26.76 -36.75 -9.87
N CYS A 22 -25.98 -35.68 -9.63
CA CYS A 22 -25.49 -35.37 -8.28
C CYS A 22 -25.58 -33.87 -7.97
N ILE A 23 -26.20 -33.56 -6.83
CA ILE A 23 -26.04 -32.30 -6.09
C ILE A 23 -24.56 -32.23 -5.66
N SER A 24 -23.89 -31.10 -5.93
CA SER A 24 -22.49 -30.89 -5.54
C SER A 24 -22.35 -30.92 -4.02
N LEU A 25 -21.72 -31.96 -3.48
CA LEU A 25 -21.29 -31.98 -2.08
C LEU A 25 -20.07 -31.06 -1.91
N PRO A 26 -20.02 -30.25 -0.83
CA PRO A 26 -18.83 -29.47 -0.48
C PRO A 26 -17.61 -30.37 -0.32
N MET A 27 -16.44 -29.89 -0.74
CA MET A 27 -15.17 -30.58 -0.53
C MET A 27 -14.88 -30.60 0.97
N LEU A 28 -14.87 -31.80 1.57
CA LEU A 28 -14.55 -32.00 2.99
C LEU A 28 -13.03 -32.10 3.15
N GLU A 29 -12.47 -31.54 4.23
CA GLU A 29 -11.02 -31.54 4.52
C GLU A 29 -10.40 -32.95 4.53
N CYS A 30 -11.20 -33.99 4.80
CA CYS A 30 -10.76 -35.40 4.75
C CYS A 30 -10.42 -35.90 3.33
N MET A 31 -10.72 -35.11 2.29
CA MET A 31 -10.47 -35.42 0.88
C MET A 31 -9.13 -34.84 0.38
N THR A 32 -8.41 -34.10 1.22
CA THR A 32 -7.08 -33.54 0.89
C THR A 32 -5.98 -34.58 1.14
N PRO A 33 -5.18 -34.97 0.15
CA PRO A 33 -4.11 -35.96 0.35
C PRO A 33 -3.05 -35.44 1.33
N LEU A 34 -2.70 -36.25 2.34
CA LEU A 34 -1.66 -35.99 3.37
C LEU A 34 -0.24 -35.64 2.83
N ARG A 35 -0.03 -35.67 1.51
CA ARG A 35 1.26 -35.40 0.84
C ARG A 35 1.14 -34.61 -0.47
N ALA A 36 0.01 -33.98 -0.75
CA ALA A 36 0.02 -32.90 -1.72
C ALA A 36 0.68 -31.71 -1.00
N ALA A 37 1.98 -31.50 -1.22
CA ALA A 37 2.54 -30.17 -0.97
C ALA A 37 1.72 -29.24 -1.85
N GLU A 38 0.88 -28.40 -1.25
CA GLU A 38 0.34 -27.26 -1.99
C GLU A 38 1.54 -26.56 -2.62
N PRO A 39 1.49 -26.17 -3.91
CA PRO A 39 2.52 -25.30 -4.44
C PRO A 39 2.60 -24.10 -3.51
N GLU A 40 3.73 -23.96 -2.81
CA GLU A 40 3.93 -22.94 -1.79
C GLU A 40 3.72 -21.59 -2.48
N THR A 41 2.54 -21.01 -2.29
CA THR A 41 2.17 -19.81 -3.03
C THR A 41 3.13 -18.71 -2.62
N ALA A 42 3.83 -18.12 -3.60
CA ALA A 42 4.80 -17.07 -3.35
C ALA A 42 4.21 -16.01 -2.40
N PRO A 43 4.96 -15.56 -1.38
CA PRO A 43 4.49 -14.54 -0.46
C PRO A 43 3.97 -13.32 -1.22
N ARG A 44 2.71 -12.95 -1.00
CA ARG A 44 2.11 -11.78 -1.63
C ARG A 44 2.53 -10.54 -0.86
N ARG A 45 2.84 -9.48 -1.59
CA ARG A 45 3.39 -8.23 -1.02
C ARG A 45 2.67 -7.02 -1.59
N SER A 46 2.61 -5.96 -0.80
CA SER A 46 2.02 -4.68 -1.22
C SER A 46 2.88 -3.50 -0.77
N ALA A 47 3.13 -2.57 -1.69
CA ALA A 47 3.80 -1.31 -1.41
C ALA A 47 2.92 -0.13 -1.83
N PHE A 48 2.78 0.88 -0.97
CA PHE A 48 2.01 2.09 -1.22
C PHE A 48 2.92 3.32 -1.15
N ILE A 49 3.14 3.97 -2.29
CA ILE A 49 4.04 5.11 -2.45
C ILE A 49 3.22 6.38 -2.67
N TYR A 50 3.37 7.35 -1.77
CA TYR A 50 2.65 8.61 -1.84
C TYR A 50 3.51 9.76 -2.33
N LEU A 51 3.05 10.41 -3.39
CA LEU A 51 3.58 11.66 -3.93
C LEU A 51 2.68 12.82 -3.50
N ALA A 52 3.16 13.69 -2.62
CA ALA A 52 2.34 14.78 -2.08
C ALA A 52 2.10 15.93 -3.09
N ASN A 53 1.04 16.71 -2.87
CA ASN A 53 0.65 17.91 -3.63
C ASN A 53 0.22 17.67 -5.09
N GLY A 54 -0.19 16.45 -5.42
CA GLY A 54 -0.58 16.06 -6.77
C GLY A 54 0.55 16.20 -7.77
N VAL A 55 0.23 16.52 -9.02
CA VAL A 55 1.17 16.61 -10.14
C VAL A 55 0.87 17.85 -10.97
N HIS A 56 1.77 18.23 -11.86
CA HIS A 56 1.44 19.18 -12.92
C HIS A 56 0.54 18.50 -13.95
N SER A 57 -0.79 18.54 -13.73
CA SER A 57 -1.78 17.72 -14.44
C SER A 57 -1.64 17.75 -15.97
N PRO A 58 -1.42 18.91 -16.64
CA PRO A 58 -1.23 18.94 -18.10
C PRO A 58 -0.07 18.08 -18.62
N ASN A 59 1.02 17.93 -17.85
CA ASN A 59 2.17 17.12 -18.23
C ASN A 59 2.14 15.69 -17.67
N TYR A 60 1.14 15.38 -16.85
CA TYR A 60 0.89 14.04 -16.31
C TYR A 60 -0.22 13.29 -17.04
N GLN A 61 -1.29 13.98 -17.46
CA GLN A 61 -2.50 13.35 -17.97
C GLN A 61 -2.24 12.52 -19.24
N ILE A 62 -2.67 11.26 -19.21
CA ILE A 62 -2.79 10.41 -20.40
C ILE A 62 -4.17 10.68 -21.00
N THR A 63 -4.23 11.02 -22.29
CA THR A 63 -5.46 11.46 -22.94
C THR A 63 -6.20 10.37 -23.69
N GLN A 64 -5.56 9.22 -23.90
CA GLN A 64 -6.14 8.07 -24.60
C GLN A 64 -6.12 6.84 -23.68
N ALA A 65 -7.30 6.30 -23.39
CA ALA A 65 -7.46 5.05 -22.65
C ALA A 65 -7.09 3.81 -23.48
N GLY A 66 -6.96 2.67 -22.82
CA GLY A 66 -6.69 1.38 -23.48
C GLY A 66 -5.21 1.01 -23.54
N ASP A 67 -4.86 0.03 -24.36
CA ASP A 67 -3.52 -0.55 -24.50
C ASP A 67 -2.55 0.33 -25.29
N GLY A 68 -3.05 1.01 -26.31
CA GLY A 68 -2.32 1.94 -27.18
C GLY A 68 -2.03 3.31 -26.58
N TYR A 69 -2.20 3.50 -25.27
CA TYR A 69 -2.00 4.79 -24.62
C TYR A 69 -0.57 5.32 -24.78
N GLU A 70 -0.44 6.64 -24.92
CA GLU A 70 0.85 7.32 -24.96
C GLU A 70 1.26 7.83 -23.57
N PHE A 71 2.52 7.63 -23.21
CA PHE A 71 3.06 8.15 -21.96
C PHE A 71 3.19 9.68 -22.04
N SER A 72 2.56 10.37 -21.09
CA SER A 72 2.76 11.80 -20.88
C SER A 72 4.20 12.11 -20.46
N ARG A 73 4.59 13.38 -20.51
CA ARG A 73 5.95 13.81 -20.20
C ARG A 73 6.42 13.37 -18.82
N ALA A 74 5.60 13.52 -17.79
CA ALA A 74 5.92 13.11 -16.43
C ALA A 74 6.05 11.59 -16.29
N LEU A 75 5.28 10.81 -17.05
CA LEU A 75 5.26 9.35 -16.99
C LEU A 75 6.26 8.68 -17.94
N LYS A 76 6.93 9.43 -18.81
CA LYS A 76 7.87 8.89 -19.81
C LYS A 76 8.94 7.94 -19.25
N PRO A 77 9.53 8.15 -18.05
CA PRO A 77 10.48 7.20 -17.46
C PRO A 77 9.93 5.79 -17.25
N LEU A 78 8.61 5.65 -17.18
CA LEU A 78 7.92 4.37 -16.98
C LEU A 78 7.62 3.60 -18.26
N GLU A 79 7.91 4.17 -19.44
CA GLU A 79 7.52 3.59 -20.73
C GLU A 79 8.02 2.15 -20.93
N LYS A 80 9.25 1.87 -20.50
CA LYS A 80 9.87 0.54 -20.56
C LYS A 80 9.22 -0.50 -19.61
N TYR A 81 8.32 -0.08 -18.73
CA TYR A 81 7.59 -0.95 -17.82
C TYR A 81 6.12 -1.13 -18.20
N ARG A 82 5.70 -0.71 -19.40
CA ARG A 82 4.31 -0.80 -19.89
C ARG A 82 3.63 -2.13 -19.53
N ASP A 83 4.30 -3.25 -19.78
CA ASP A 83 3.75 -4.59 -19.60
C ASP A 83 3.52 -4.99 -18.13
N VAL A 84 4.02 -4.20 -17.18
CA VAL A 84 3.92 -4.45 -15.74
C VAL A 84 3.32 -3.27 -14.98
N ILE A 85 2.73 -2.28 -15.67
CA ILE A 85 2.03 -1.15 -15.04
C ILE A 85 0.65 -0.90 -15.63
N THR A 86 -0.18 -0.23 -14.83
CA THR A 86 -1.47 0.33 -15.21
C THR A 86 -1.59 1.75 -14.64
N PRO A 87 -1.32 2.78 -15.45
CA PRO A 87 -1.70 4.14 -15.12
C PRO A 87 -3.22 4.26 -15.06
N MET A 88 -3.74 5.10 -14.17
CA MET A 88 -5.18 5.31 -14.00
C MET A 88 -5.53 6.79 -13.89
N SER A 89 -6.71 7.15 -14.38
CA SER A 89 -7.28 8.50 -14.30
C SER A 89 -8.74 8.45 -13.87
N GLY A 90 -9.26 9.53 -13.32
CA GLY A 90 -10.67 9.68 -12.91
C GLY A 90 -10.99 9.22 -11.49
N LEU A 91 -10.09 8.51 -10.82
CA LEU A 91 -10.28 8.08 -9.45
C LEU A 91 -10.32 9.27 -8.48
N HIS A 92 -11.12 9.17 -7.41
CA HIS A 92 -11.21 10.17 -6.35
C HIS A 92 -11.59 9.56 -4.99
N HIS A 93 -11.45 10.34 -3.91
CA HIS A 93 -12.01 9.98 -2.60
C HIS A 93 -13.25 10.85 -2.32
N PRO A 94 -14.47 10.30 -2.31
CA PRO A 94 -15.67 11.00 -1.89
C PRO A 94 -15.48 11.78 -0.57
N GLY A 95 -14.92 11.12 0.45
CA GLY A 95 -14.64 11.73 1.75
C GLY A 95 -13.51 12.76 1.78
N GLY A 96 -12.78 12.93 0.66
CA GLY A 96 -11.69 13.88 0.48
C GLY A 96 -12.00 15.08 -0.42
N LEU A 97 -13.20 15.15 -1.02
CA LEU A 97 -13.56 16.24 -1.93
C LEU A 97 -13.60 17.61 -1.22
N GLY A 98 -12.99 18.61 -1.84
CA GLY A 98 -12.92 19.98 -1.31
C GLY A 98 -11.98 20.15 -0.11
N LYS A 99 -11.03 19.23 0.08
CA LYS A 99 -10.05 19.25 1.16
C LYS A 99 -8.66 19.52 0.59
N ALA A 100 -7.97 20.50 1.15
CA ALA A 100 -6.62 20.84 0.74
C ALA A 100 -5.59 19.85 1.33
N HIS A 101 -4.77 20.32 2.26
CA HIS A 101 -3.60 19.57 2.75
C HIS A 101 -3.91 18.35 3.64
N ASP A 102 -5.18 18.09 3.93
CA ASP A 102 -5.60 16.92 4.72
C ASP A 102 -5.81 15.65 3.86
N CYS A 103 -5.80 15.76 2.52
CA CYS A 103 -6.10 14.65 1.61
C CYS A 103 -5.18 13.42 1.78
N ILE A 104 -3.94 13.62 2.24
CA ILE A 104 -3.02 12.52 2.60
C ILE A 104 -3.63 11.54 3.63
N LYS A 105 -4.49 12.05 4.54
CA LYS A 105 -5.08 11.23 5.61
C LYS A 105 -6.13 10.25 5.11
N VAL A 106 -6.74 10.48 3.94
CA VAL A 106 -7.73 9.57 3.35
C VAL A 106 -7.17 8.64 2.29
N TRP A 107 -5.94 8.87 1.84
CA TRP A 107 -5.40 8.17 0.68
C TRP A 107 -5.44 6.64 0.81
N LEU A 108 -5.10 6.10 1.98
CA LEU A 108 -5.18 4.66 2.26
C LEU A 108 -6.38 4.25 3.11
N THR A 109 -7.11 5.18 3.74
CA THR A 109 -8.25 4.84 4.62
C THR A 109 -9.58 4.87 3.89
N ALA A 110 -9.68 5.66 2.81
CA ALA A 110 -10.93 6.00 2.15
C ALA A 110 -12.03 6.45 3.15
N GLY A 111 -11.60 7.09 4.25
CA GLY A 111 -12.50 7.62 5.27
C GLY A 111 -13.06 9.00 4.91
N GLN A 112 -13.84 9.57 5.83
CA GLN A 112 -14.42 10.90 5.70
C GLN A 112 -13.58 11.94 6.45
N LEU A 113 -12.95 12.88 5.73
CA LEU A 113 -12.24 14.00 6.36
C LEU A 113 -13.21 14.93 7.09
N GLY A 114 -12.83 15.33 8.30
CA GLY A 114 -13.65 16.16 9.18
C GLY A 114 -14.75 15.40 9.92
N SER A 115 -14.73 14.05 9.90
CA SER A 115 -15.61 13.24 10.73
C SER A 115 -15.40 13.52 12.22
N ALA A 116 -16.50 13.62 12.98
CA ALA A 116 -16.45 13.72 14.44
C ALA A 116 -15.88 12.47 15.12
N THR A 117 -15.85 11.33 14.42
CA THR A 117 -15.31 10.06 14.93
C THR A 117 -13.84 9.83 14.61
N GLY A 118 -13.17 10.77 13.92
CA GLY A 118 -11.78 10.62 13.49
C GLY A 118 -11.63 9.84 12.18
N ASN A 119 -10.43 9.29 11.95
CA ASN A 119 -10.11 8.48 10.77
C ASN A 119 -10.43 6.99 11.01
N THR A 120 -10.20 6.14 10.02
CA THR A 120 -10.44 4.69 10.09
C THR A 120 -9.19 3.91 9.68
N ILE A 121 -9.25 2.57 9.76
CA ILE A 121 -8.17 1.68 9.36
C ILE A 121 -7.75 1.95 7.91
N SER A 122 -6.44 1.99 7.67
CA SER A 122 -5.88 2.08 6.33
C SER A 122 -5.75 0.69 5.68
N VAL A 123 -5.79 0.62 4.35
CA VAL A 123 -5.77 -0.65 3.62
C VAL A 123 -4.48 -1.44 3.87
N ASP A 124 -3.34 -0.76 4.05
CA ASP A 124 -2.08 -1.40 4.40
C ASP A 124 -2.17 -2.10 5.77
N GLN A 125 -2.83 -1.47 6.75
CA GLN A 125 -3.04 -2.08 8.06
C GLN A 125 -4.08 -3.19 8.02
N ARG A 126 -5.10 -3.07 7.17
CA ARG A 126 -6.06 -4.15 6.91
C ARG A 126 -5.39 -5.37 6.27
N ILE A 127 -4.46 -5.17 5.34
CA ILE A 127 -3.64 -6.23 4.76
C ILE A 127 -2.68 -6.82 5.80
N ALA A 128 -2.04 -5.98 6.62
CA ALA A 128 -1.12 -6.40 7.67
C ALA A 128 -1.77 -7.30 8.74
N GLN A 129 -3.08 -7.18 8.97
CA GLN A 129 -3.83 -8.11 9.83
C GLN A 129 -3.79 -9.56 9.31
N VAL A 130 -3.71 -9.75 7.99
CA VAL A 130 -3.65 -11.06 7.32
C VAL A 130 -2.21 -11.49 7.06
N THR A 131 -1.37 -10.62 6.51
CA THR A 131 -0.01 -11.02 6.14
C THR A 131 0.96 -11.03 7.33
N GLY A 132 0.67 -10.23 8.36
CA GLY A 132 1.54 -10.07 9.52
C GLY A 132 1.64 -11.30 10.41
N GLU A 133 0.81 -12.33 10.19
CA GLU A 133 0.96 -13.61 10.89
C GLU A 133 2.20 -14.38 10.44
N HIS A 134 2.67 -14.11 9.22
CA HIS A 134 3.76 -14.84 8.57
C HIS A 134 5.10 -14.12 8.64
N THR A 135 5.14 -12.90 9.20
CA THR A 135 6.30 -12.02 9.14
C THR A 135 6.60 -11.40 10.50
N ARG A 136 7.88 -11.12 10.76
CA ARG A 136 8.33 -10.47 12.00
C ARG A 136 7.67 -9.12 12.27
N TYR A 137 7.52 -8.31 11.22
CA TYR A 137 6.93 -6.99 11.29
C TYR A 137 5.67 -6.95 10.42
N PRO A 138 4.48 -6.66 10.98
CA PRO A 138 3.23 -6.67 10.22
C PRO A 138 3.25 -5.73 9.02
N SER A 139 3.92 -4.59 9.16
CA SER A 139 4.09 -3.56 8.14
C SER A 139 5.33 -2.71 8.44
N MET A 140 5.77 -1.92 7.47
CA MET A 140 6.74 -0.86 7.66
C MET A 140 6.20 0.49 7.17
N GLU A 141 6.27 1.50 8.02
CA GLU A 141 5.82 2.86 7.73
C GLU A 141 7.01 3.79 7.54
N ILE A 142 7.13 4.39 6.34
CA ILE A 142 8.24 5.26 5.98
C ILE A 142 7.72 6.63 5.57
N SER A 143 8.36 7.69 6.04
CA SER A 143 8.04 9.06 5.66
C SER A 143 9.26 9.95 5.67
N ILE A 144 9.39 10.82 4.68
CA ILE A 144 10.49 11.78 4.64
C ILE A 144 10.31 12.87 5.70
N ASN A 145 9.07 13.36 5.87
CA ASN A 145 8.78 14.53 6.69
C ASN A 145 7.89 14.22 7.90
N GLY A 146 7.57 12.94 8.12
CA GLY A 146 7.11 12.44 9.41
C GLY A 146 5.63 12.17 9.59
N ALA A 147 4.82 12.35 8.55
CA ALA A 147 3.44 11.88 8.54
C ALA A 147 3.37 10.51 7.86
N SER A 148 2.78 9.52 8.53
CA SER A 148 2.54 8.20 7.97
C SER A 148 1.23 8.17 7.21
N LEU A 149 1.13 7.24 6.26
CA LEU A 149 -0.10 6.92 5.55
C LEU A 149 -0.94 5.89 6.30
N ALA A 150 -0.35 5.20 7.28
CA ALA A 150 -0.95 4.09 7.99
C ALA A 150 -1.78 4.57 9.20
N TRP A 151 -2.98 3.99 9.34
CA TRP A 151 -3.93 4.30 10.40
C TRP A 151 -4.50 3.02 11.00
N THR A 152 -4.60 2.98 12.32
CA THR A 152 -5.28 1.89 13.04
C THR A 152 -6.79 1.98 12.85
N ALA A 153 -7.51 0.91 13.24
CA ALA A 153 -8.98 0.89 13.23
C ALA A 153 -9.62 2.01 14.08
N ASP A 154 -8.96 2.42 15.16
CA ASP A 154 -9.40 3.53 16.01
C ASP A 154 -9.03 4.92 15.45
N GLY A 155 -8.48 4.98 14.23
CA GLY A 155 -8.09 6.24 13.60
C GLY A 155 -6.84 6.87 14.21
N VAL A 156 -5.91 6.07 14.74
CA VAL A 156 -4.60 6.54 15.22
C VAL A 156 -3.56 6.41 14.10
N ASN A 157 -2.87 7.50 13.78
CA ASN A 157 -1.79 7.49 12.79
C ASN A 157 -0.54 6.79 13.36
N LEU A 158 0.00 5.83 12.63
CA LEU A 158 1.19 5.10 13.07
C LEU A 158 2.45 5.96 12.86
N PRO A 159 3.45 5.92 13.77
CA PRO A 159 4.67 6.69 13.61
C PRO A 159 5.54 6.13 12.48
N PRO A 160 6.00 6.95 11.52
CA PRO A 160 6.89 6.48 10.45
C PRO A 160 8.37 6.58 10.83
N LEU A 161 9.19 5.72 10.24
CA LEU A 161 10.64 5.83 10.20
C LEU A 161 11.10 6.76 9.08
N ARG A 162 12.25 7.42 9.26
CA ARG A 162 12.72 8.48 8.34
C ARG A 162 14.18 8.35 7.94
N ARG A 163 15.09 8.01 8.86
CA ARG A 163 16.51 7.84 8.50
C ARG A 163 16.74 6.44 7.95
N CYS A 164 17.41 6.33 6.81
CA CYS A 164 17.68 5.05 6.15
C CYS A 164 18.40 4.06 7.09
N SER A 165 19.37 4.53 7.86
CA SER A 165 20.07 3.75 8.88
C SER A 165 19.15 3.26 10.01
N GLU A 166 18.18 4.07 10.44
CA GLU A 166 17.18 3.65 11.45
C GLU A 166 16.21 2.62 10.88
N ILE A 167 15.78 2.77 9.62
CA ILE A 167 14.94 1.79 8.94
C ILE A 167 15.69 0.45 8.87
N PHE A 168 16.95 0.47 8.41
CA PHE A 168 17.79 -0.73 8.36
C PHE A 168 17.91 -1.39 9.74
N ALA A 169 18.31 -0.61 10.76
CA ALA A 169 18.52 -1.12 12.11
C ALA A 169 17.23 -1.70 12.71
N SER A 170 16.08 -1.07 12.45
CA SER A 170 14.79 -1.52 12.99
C SER A 170 14.36 -2.91 12.50
N LEU A 171 14.79 -3.30 11.29
CA LEU A 171 14.38 -4.54 10.63
C LEU A 171 15.45 -5.63 10.66
N PHE A 172 16.73 -5.26 10.66
CA PHE A 172 17.85 -6.18 10.39
C PHE A 172 18.94 -6.18 11.46
N GLU A 173 18.82 -5.37 12.51
CA GLU A 173 19.75 -5.36 13.62
C GLU A 173 19.07 -5.81 14.92
N GLN A 174 19.88 -6.30 15.85
CA GLN A 174 19.38 -6.69 17.17
C GLN A 174 18.87 -5.45 17.92
N PRO A 175 17.78 -5.57 18.69
CA PRO A 175 17.27 -4.46 19.50
C PRO A 175 18.35 -3.90 20.42
N LYS A 176 18.37 -2.58 20.59
CA LYS A 176 19.24 -1.93 21.59
C LYS A 176 18.88 -2.47 22.98
N GLY A 177 19.86 -3.00 23.72
CA GLY A 177 19.64 -3.66 25.01
C GLY A 177 19.37 -5.17 24.90
N GLY A 178 19.28 -5.71 23.70
CA GLY A 178 19.15 -7.14 23.41
C GLY A 178 17.73 -7.68 23.54
N ILE A 179 17.57 -8.95 23.13
CA ILE A 179 16.30 -9.69 23.12
C ILE A 179 15.58 -9.66 24.48
N LYS A 180 16.33 -9.79 25.58
CA LYS A 180 15.76 -9.83 26.93
C LYS A 180 15.03 -8.53 27.29
N ALA A 181 15.65 -7.38 27.04
CA ALA A 181 15.04 -6.08 27.33
C ALA A 181 13.78 -5.84 26.47
N GLN A 182 13.82 -6.28 25.21
CA GLN A 182 12.67 -6.19 24.31
C GLN A 182 11.50 -7.08 24.79
N ARG A 183 11.79 -8.31 25.22
CA ARG A 183 10.81 -9.23 25.81
C ARG A 183 10.18 -8.66 27.08
N GLU A 184 10.97 -8.06 27.96
CA GLU A 184 10.46 -7.38 29.16
C GLU A 184 9.51 -6.22 28.81
N ALA A 185 9.86 -5.39 27.81
CA ALA A 185 9.00 -4.30 27.35
C ALA A 185 7.68 -4.80 26.73
N LEU A 186 7.72 -5.88 25.95
CA LEU A 186 6.53 -6.51 25.38
C LEU A 186 5.64 -7.13 26.47
N GLY A 187 6.24 -7.77 27.48
CA GLY A 187 5.52 -8.31 28.64
C GLY A 187 4.79 -7.22 29.42
N LEU A 188 5.44 -6.08 29.66
CA LEU A 188 4.79 -4.91 30.29
C LEU A 188 3.61 -4.40 29.45
N LYS A 189 3.78 -4.32 28.13
CA LYS A 189 2.71 -3.91 27.21
C LYS A 189 1.53 -4.87 27.25
N GLY A 190 1.79 -6.19 27.27
CA GLY A 190 0.77 -7.22 27.41
C GLY A 190 -0.07 -7.03 28.69
N SER A 191 0.60 -6.85 29.83
CA SER A 191 -0.09 -6.62 31.12
C SER A 191 -0.98 -5.37 31.12
N VAL A 192 -0.58 -4.30 30.43
CA VAL A 192 -1.41 -3.08 30.29
C VAL A 192 -2.66 -3.35 29.44
N LEU A 193 -2.51 -4.12 28.36
CA LEU A 193 -3.64 -4.48 27.50
C LEU A 193 -4.63 -5.38 28.24
N ASP A 194 -4.14 -6.34 29.02
CA ASP A 194 -4.97 -7.23 29.85
C ASP A 194 -5.76 -6.45 30.91
N ALA A 195 -5.11 -5.49 31.58
CA ALA A 195 -5.75 -4.62 32.56
C ALA A 195 -6.87 -3.76 31.92
N ASN A 196 -6.61 -3.20 30.73
CA ASN A 196 -7.61 -2.44 29.97
C ASN A 196 -8.80 -3.33 29.57
N LEU A 197 -8.56 -4.56 29.10
CA LEU A 197 -9.63 -5.50 28.76
C LEU A 197 -10.51 -5.84 29.96
N GLU A 198 -9.92 -6.02 31.14
CA GLU A 198 -10.68 -6.30 32.37
C GLU A 198 -11.58 -5.11 32.76
N GLU A 199 -11.06 -3.88 32.68
CA GLU A 199 -11.82 -2.66 32.98
C GLU A 199 -12.97 -2.45 31.99
N VAL A 200 -12.72 -2.69 30.70
CA VAL A 200 -13.76 -2.58 29.67
C VAL A 200 -14.88 -3.59 29.87
N ARG A 201 -14.55 -4.85 30.21
CA ARG A 201 -15.58 -5.88 30.48
C ARG A 201 -16.50 -5.45 31.63
N LYS A 202 -15.94 -4.88 32.71
CA LYS A 202 -16.71 -4.32 33.84
C LYS A 202 -17.58 -3.13 33.43
N LEU A 203 -17.10 -2.31 32.49
CA LEU A 203 -17.85 -1.17 31.98
C LEU A 203 -18.99 -1.62 31.06
N GLN A 204 -18.77 -2.63 30.24
CA GLN A 204 -19.77 -3.21 29.32
C GLN A 204 -21.01 -3.73 30.06
N GLU A 205 -20.85 -4.27 31.27
CA GLU A 205 -21.96 -4.69 32.15
C GLU A 205 -22.86 -3.53 32.61
N LYS A 206 -22.35 -2.30 32.59
CA LYS A 206 -23.04 -1.09 33.09
C LYS A 206 -23.56 -0.18 31.97
N MET A 207 -23.27 -0.49 30.71
CA MET A 207 -23.58 0.39 29.56
C MET A 207 -24.92 0.08 28.90
N GLY A 208 -25.58 1.15 28.41
CA GLY A 208 -26.79 1.06 27.60
C GLY A 208 -26.51 0.66 26.14
N SER A 209 -27.57 0.33 25.39
CA SER A 209 -27.45 -0.17 24.00
C SER A 209 -26.85 0.84 23.01
N ALA A 210 -26.92 2.15 23.30
CA ALA A 210 -26.44 3.21 22.40
C ALA A 210 -24.91 3.25 22.23
N ASP A 211 -24.16 2.85 23.26
CA ASP A 211 -22.69 2.95 23.26
C ASP A 211 -21.99 1.64 22.91
N ARG A 212 -22.75 0.54 22.75
CA ARG A 212 -22.22 -0.81 22.53
C ARG A 212 -21.36 -0.90 21.28
N GLY A 213 -21.78 -0.30 20.17
CA GLY A 213 -21.04 -0.37 18.91
C GLY A 213 -19.65 0.29 18.96
N ARG A 214 -19.51 1.42 19.66
CA ARG A 214 -18.19 2.06 19.86
C ARG A 214 -17.30 1.21 20.78
N MET A 215 -17.90 0.59 21.79
CA MET A 215 -17.17 -0.29 22.69
C MET A 215 -16.67 -1.55 21.97
N ASP A 216 -17.48 -2.13 21.08
CA ASP A 216 -17.10 -3.30 20.30
C ASP A 216 -15.91 -2.99 19.36
N GLN A 217 -15.87 -1.78 18.77
CA GLN A 217 -14.72 -1.31 17.99
C GLN A 217 -13.46 -1.22 18.86
N TYR A 218 -13.54 -0.55 20.01
CA TYR A 218 -12.41 -0.42 20.94
C TYR A 218 -11.89 -1.78 21.42
N LEU A 219 -12.80 -2.69 21.81
CA LEU A 219 -12.44 -4.05 22.23
C LEU A 219 -11.74 -4.84 21.12
N SER A 220 -12.19 -4.68 19.89
CA SER A 220 -11.55 -5.30 18.72
C SER A 220 -10.12 -4.78 18.55
N SER A 221 -9.92 -3.46 18.64
CA SER A 221 -8.59 -2.83 18.53
C SER A 221 -7.63 -3.24 19.67
N VAL A 222 -8.12 -3.34 20.91
CA VAL A 222 -7.30 -3.81 22.04
C VAL A 222 -6.91 -5.27 21.84
N ARG A 223 -7.82 -6.12 21.38
CA ARG A 223 -7.53 -7.54 21.08
C ARG A 223 -6.52 -7.69 19.95
N GLU A 224 -6.60 -6.87 18.92
CA GLU A 224 -5.58 -6.85 17.86
C GLU A 224 -4.20 -6.44 18.40
N ALA A 225 -4.15 -5.44 19.29
CA ALA A 225 -2.90 -5.02 19.93
C ALA A 225 -2.29 -6.12 20.81
N GLU A 226 -3.12 -6.90 21.51
CA GLU A 226 -2.70 -8.06 22.30
C GLU A 226 -2.08 -9.14 21.39
N ILE A 227 -2.78 -9.52 20.31
CA ILE A 227 -2.29 -10.51 19.33
C ILE A 227 -0.95 -10.06 18.73
N ARG A 228 -0.84 -8.80 18.33
CA ARG A 228 0.41 -8.22 17.79
C ARG A 228 1.54 -8.26 18.82
N THR A 229 1.25 -7.99 20.09
CA THR A 229 2.25 -7.96 21.17
C THR A 229 2.79 -9.36 21.48
N ARG A 230 1.91 -10.36 21.54
CA ARG A 230 2.29 -11.77 21.70
C ARG A 230 3.14 -12.28 20.53
N ARG A 231 2.72 -12.01 19.29
CA ARG A 231 3.48 -12.38 18.10
C ARG A 231 4.86 -11.74 18.07
N ALA A 232 4.95 -10.46 18.44
CA ALA A 232 6.23 -9.78 18.51
C ALA A 232 7.20 -10.47 19.49
N ASP A 233 6.68 -11.01 20.59
CA ASP A 233 7.50 -11.77 21.56
C ASP A 233 7.94 -13.14 21.02
N GLU A 234 7.04 -13.86 20.34
CA GLU A 234 7.35 -15.14 19.67
C GLU A 234 8.45 -14.96 18.60
N TRP A 235 8.38 -13.88 17.83
CA TRP A 235 9.38 -13.56 16.80
C TRP A 235 10.77 -13.23 17.34
N LEU A 236 10.90 -12.89 18.62
CA LEU A 236 12.20 -12.68 19.26
C LEU A 236 13.04 -13.96 19.33
N ASP A 237 12.41 -15.14 19.33
CA ASP A 237 13.11 -16.41 19.33
C ASP A 237 13.55 -16.85 17.92
N THR A 238 13.10 -16.14 16.88
CA THR A 238 13.52 -16.40 15.50
C THR A 238 14.76 -15.57 15.16
N PRO A 239 15.82 -16.15 14.57
CA PRO A 239 16.99 -15.39 14.11
C PRO A 239 16.61 -14.33 13.08
N LEU A 240 17.29 -13.18 13.12
CA LEU A 240 17.20 -12.18 12.03
C LEU A 240 17.73 -12.79 10.72
N PRO A 241 17.21 -12.37 9.56
CA PRO A 241 17.73 -12.84 8.28
C PRO A 241 19.20 -12.44 8.10
N GLU A 242 19.96 -13.30 7.44
CA GLU A 242 21.32 -12.97 7.03
C GLU A 242 21.29 -12.01 5.85
N ILE A 243 21.98 -10.87 5.98
CA ILE A 243 22.06 -9.84 4.93
C ILE A 243 23.45 -9.85 4.32
N SER A 244 23.52 -9.99 3.00
CA SER A 244 24.77 -9.96 2.24
C SER A 244 25.53 -8.65 2.45
N GLU A 245 26.87 -8.67 2.34
CA GLU A 245 27.67 -7.45 2.45
C GLU A 245 27.28 -6.42 1.38
N ALA A 246 26.93 -6.87 0.17
CA ALA A 246 26.48 -6.01 -0.91
C ALA A 246 25.17 -5.29 -0.57
N ASP A 247 24.19 -6.01 -0.01
CA ASP A 247 22.91 -5.42 0.38
C ASP A 247 23.07 -4.51 1.60
N ARG A 248 23.90 -4.89 2.59
CA ARG A 248 24.25 -4.02 3.72
C ARG A 248 24.86 -2.71 3.24
N LYS A 249 25.82 -2.76 2.32
CA LYS A 249 26.45 -1.56 1.74
C LYS A 249 25.45 -0.68 0.99
N ARG A 250 24.45 -1.28 0.33
CA ARG A 250 23.40 -0.55 -0.40
C ARG A 250 22.37 0.09 0.53
N THR A 251 22.02 -0.56 1.63
CA THR A 251 20.84 -0.21 2.44
C THR A 251 21.15 0.41 3.80
N ASN A 252 22.23 0.01 4.46
CA ASN A 252 22.64 0.56 5.75
C ASN A 252 23.48 1.83 5.54
N ARG A 253 22.80 2.91 5.15
CA ARG A 253 23.44 4.18 4.81
C ARG A 253 22.72 5.33 5.51
N ASP A 254 23.46 6.34 5.93
CA ASP A 254 22.90 7.59 6.44
C ASP A 254 22.96 8.65 5.34
N ILE A 255 21.87 8.78 4.58
CA ILE A 255 21.78 9.67 3.43
C ILE A 255 21.06 10.95 3.83
N PRO A 256 21.67 12.14 3.67
CA PRO A 256 20.98 13.39 3.92
C PRO A 256 19.89 13.61 2.87
N GLN A 257 18.76 14.18 3.28
CA GLN A 257 17.63 14.46 2.37
C GLN A 257 17.98 15.41 1.22
N THR A 258 19.06 16.19 1.32
CA THR A 258 19.56 17.02 0.22
C THR A 258 20.07 16.20 -0.98
N GLN A 259 20.33 14.91 -0.80
CA GLN A 259 20.62 13.93 -1.87
C GLN A 259 19.35 13.12 -2.17
N ALA A 260 18.31 13.80 -2.65
CA ALA A 260 16.97 13.24 -2.78
C ALA A 260 16.94 11.94 -3.58
N GLY A 261 17.67 11.84 -4.70
CA GLY A 261 17.69 10.62 -5.51
C GLY A 261 18.29 9.43 -4.78
N ASP A 262 19.44 9.62 -4.13
CA ASP A 262 20.10 8.56 -3.38
C ASP A 262 19.28 8.14 -2.16
N TYR A 263 18.62 9.10 -1.50
CA TYR A 263 17.71 8.83 -0.40
C TYR A 263 16.49 8.03 -0.86
N PHE A 264 15.79 8.46 -1.93
CA PHE A 264 14.62 7.75 -2.49
C PHE A 264 15.00 6.31 -2.88
N ARG A 265 16.12 6.13 -3.58
CA ARG A 265 16.62 4.80 -3.99
C ARG A 265 16.98 3.92 -2.80
N THR A 266 17.62 4.47 -1.77
CA THR A 266 17.96 3.71 -0.56
C THR A 266 16.71 3.25 0.18
N VAL A 267 15.67 4.09 0.28
CA VAL A 267 14.36 3.67 0.84
C VAL A 267 13.73 2.55 0.00
N TYR A 268 13.75 2.67 -1.32
CA TYR A 268 13.26 1.60 -2.19
C TYR A 268 14.05 0.29 -2.04
N ASP A 269 15.38 0.36 -1.93
CA ASP A 269 16.21 -0.82 -1.69
C ASP A 269 15.94 -1.46 -0.32
N LEU A 270 15.62 -0.66 0.71
CA LEU A 270 15.19 -1.16 2.01
C LEU A 270 13.85 -1.90 1.92
N ILE A 271 12.88 -1.38 1.16
CA ILE A 271 11.59 -2.07 0.91
C ILE A 271 11.85 -3.39 0.17
N VAL A 272 12.67 -3.37 -0.88
CA VAL A 272 13.03 -4.57 -1.64
C VAL A 272 13.72 -5.60 -0.75
N LEU A 273 14.66 -5.19 0.10
CA LEU A 273 15.35 -6.10 1.02
C LEU A 273 14.38 -6.69 2.04
N ALA A 274 13.48 -5.87 2.58
CA ALA A 274 12.47 -6.33 3.54
C ALA A 274 11.54 -7.38 2.92
N PHE A 275 11.17 -7.18 1.65
CA PHE A 275 10.38 -8.11 0.87
C PHE A 275 11.14 -9.39 0.50
N GLN A 276 12.40 -9.26 0.08
CA GLN A 276 13.27 -10.38 -0.29
C GLN A 276 13.51 -11.32 0.90
N THR A 277 13.71 -10.75 2.09
CA THR A 277 13.97 -11.50 3.33
C THR A 277 12.69 -11.87 4.09
N ASP A 278 11.52 -11.53 3.55
CA ASP A 278 10.18 -11.77 4.12
C ASP A 278 10.01 -11.31 5.58
N VAL A 279 10.76 -10.27 6.01
CA VAL A 279 10.59 -9.69 7.36
C VAL A 279 9.31 -8.86 7.47
N THR A 280 8.78 -8.39 6.35
CA THR A 280 7.45 -7.79 6.21
C THR A 280 6.94 -7.97 4.78
N ARG A 281 5.62 -7.93 4.60
CA ARG A 281 4.94 -8.02 3.29
C ARG A 281 4.20 -6.74 2.91
N VAL A 282 4.18 -5.74 3.79
CA VAL A 282 3.45 -4.49 3.60
C VAL A 282 4.38 -3.30 3.86
N ALA A 283 4.49 -2.40 2.89
CA ALA A 283 5.26 -1.17 3.04
C ALA A 283 4.45 0.06 2.64
N THR A 284 4.55 1.13 3.41
CA THR A 284 4.06 2.46 3.04
C THR A 284 5.22 3.43 2.99
N TYR A 285 5.26 4.27 1.95
CA TYR A 285 6.31 5.27 1.76
C TYR A 285 5.72 6.61 1.34
N SER A 286 5.72 7.57 2.26
CA SER A 286 5.36 8.96 1.99
C SER A 286 6.60 9.75 1.55
N MET A 287 6.66 10.15 0.27
CA MET A 287 7.72 11.00 -0.28
C MET A 287 7.61 12.48 0.13
N GLY A 288 6.63 12.81 0.98
CA GLY A 288 6.35 14.15 1.47
C GLY A 288 4.94 14.25 2.04
N THR A 289 4.65 15.38 2.66
CA THR A 289 3.31 15.78 3.09
C THR A 289 2.80 16.92 2.22
N GLU A 290 1.50 17.18 2.32
CA GLU A 290 0.85 18.27 1.58
C GLU A 290 1.32 19.67 1.99
N VAL A 291 2.11 19.80 3.06
CA VAL A 291 2.69 21.08 3.49
C VAL A 291 4.22 21.08 3.46
N SER A 292 4.84 19.94 3.17
CA SER A 292 6.28 19.80 3.25
C SER A 292 6.79 18.62 2.44
N ALA A 293 7.62 18.90 1.45
CA ALA A 293 8.32 17.92 0.63
C ALA A 293 9.69 18.50 0.24
N ILE A 294 10.69 17.62 0.11
CA ILE A 294 12.08 18.02 -0.03
C ILE A 294 12.41 18.57 -1.43
N PRO A 295 13.38 19.49 -1.57
CA PRO A 295 13.91 19.91 -2.86
C PRO A 295 14.74 18.81 -3.53
N ILE A 296 15.09 18.98 -4.81
CA ILE A 296 15.95 18.05 -5.58
C ILE A 296 17.10 18.84 -6.24
N PRO A 297 18.13 19.23 -5.45
CA PRO A 297 19.23 20.06 -5.97
C PRO A 297 20.02 19.40 -7.11
N GLU A 298 20.06 18.07 -7.15
CA GLU A 298 20.75 17.28 -8.18
C GLU A 298 20.21 17.49 -9.61
N ILE A 299 18.96 17.95 -9.75
CA ILE A 299 18.38 18.37 -11.04
C ILE A 299 18.12 19.89 -11.11
N GLY A 300 18.75 20.67 -10.23
CA GLY A 300 18.64 22.13 -10.20
C GLY A 300 17.36 22.68 -9.55
N ILE A 301 16.61 21.83 -8.83
CA ILE A 301 15.39 22.25 -8.11
C ILE A 301 15.74 22.50 -6.65
N THR A 302 15.82 23.76 -6.25
CA THR A 302 16.14 24.17 -4.86
C THR A 302 14.89 24.47 -4.04
N GLU A 303 13.75 24.64 -4.68
CA GLU A 303 12.45 24.84 -4.04
C GLU A 303 11.84 23.52 -3.55
N GLY A 304 11.14 23.56 -2.42
CA GLY A 304 10.32 22.42 -1.98
C GLY A 304 9.12 22.23 -2.91
N ARG A 305 8.70 20.96 -3.09
CA ARG A 305 7.59 20.60 -4.00
C ARG A 305 6.28 21.31 -3.67
N HIS A 306 5.97 21.53 -2.38
CA HIS A 306 4.78 22.29 -1.97
C HIS A 306 4.74 23.68 -2.63
N ASN A 307 5.86 24.42 -2.59
CA ASN A 307 5.96 25.74 -3.22
C ASN A 307 5.78 25.65 -4.75
N LEU A 308 6.40 24.65 -5.40
CA LEU A 308 6.24 24.43 -6.84
C LEU A 308 4.80 24.10 -7.24
N SER A 309 4.06 23.42 -6.35
CA SER A 309 2.65 23.08 -6.59
C SER A 309 1.72 24.29 -6.56
N HIS A 310 2.11 25.35 -5.83
CA HIS A 310 1.44 26.66 -5.78
C HIS A 310 2.09 27.67 -6.75
N HIS A 311 2.35 27.24 -7.98
CA HIS A 311 3.09 28.00 -9.00
C HIS A 311 2.43 29.33 -9.45
N GLY A 312 1.15 29.58 -9.16
CA GLY A 312 0.48 30.84 -9.52
C GLY A 312 0.39 31.12 -11.03
N GLY A 313 0.56 30.08 -11.86
CA GLY A 313 0.68 30.22 -13.32
C GLY A 313 2.09 30.56 -13.83
N ASP A 314 3.11 30.61 -12.97
CA ASP A 314 4.50 30.85 -13.38
C ASP A 314 5.02 29.68 -14.23
N PRO A 315 5.43 29.91 -15.50
CA PRO A 315 5.90 28.86 -16.39
C PRO A 315 7.19 28.19 -15.91
N VAL A 316 8.07 28.91 -15.20
CA VAL A 316 9.32 28.35 -14.66
C VAL A 316 9.01 27.39 -13.52
N MET A 317 8.09 27.74 -12.62
CA MET A 317 7.68 26.85 -11.53
C MET A 317 6.92 25.62 -12.05
N MET A 318 6.04 25.78 -13.03
CA MET A 318 5.33 24.64 -13.67
C MET A 318 6.30 23.68 -14.37
N GLU A 319 7.31 24.22 -15.03
CA GLU A 319 8.37 23.43 -15.66
C GLU A 319 9.17 22.65 -14.61
N LYS A 320 9.61 23.31 -13.54
CA LYS A 320 10.28 22.64 -12.41
C LYS A 320 9.40 21.58 -11.75
N LEU A 321 8.10 21.83 -11.59
CA LEU A 321 7.17 20.83 -11.07
C LEU A 321 7.08 19.61 -11.99
N THR A 322 7.03 19.82 -13.31
CA THR A 322 7.06 18.73 -14.29
C THR A 322 8.36 17.91 -14.20
N GLN A 323 9.50 18.57 -14.05
CA GLN A 323 10.79 17.91 -13.87
C GLN A 323 10.83 17.10 -12.57
N TYR A 324 10.28 17.65 -11.48
CA TYR A 324 10.13 16.92 -10.22
C TYR A 324 9.25 15.68 -10.41
N ASP A 325 8.08 15.82 -11.04
CA ASP A 325 7.17 14.70 -11.31
C ASP A 325 7.86 13.60 -12.12
N THR A 326 8.56 13.99 -13.18
CA THR A 326 9.34 13.09 -14.03
C THR A 326 10.40 12.34 -13.19
N PHE A 327 11.12 13.06 -12.33
CA PHE A 327 12.13 12.48 -11.45
C PHE A 327 11.52 11.50 -10.43
N ALA A 328 10.36 11.81 -9.87
CA ALA A 328 9.67 10.91 -8.93
C ALA A 328 9.26 9.60 -9.61
N PHE A 329 8.72 9.68 -10.85
CA PHE A 329 8.40 8.49 -11.64
C PHE A 329 9.65 7.75 -12.15
N GLU A 330 10.78 8.43 -12.34
CA GLU A 330 12.06 7.78 -12.58
C GLU A 330 12.50 6.93 -11.37
N GLN A 331 12.36 7.46 -10.15
CA GLN A 331 12.70 6.70 -8.93
C GLN A 331 11.73 5.55 -8.69
N TYR A 332 10.44 5.71 -8.99
CA TYR A 332 9.51 4.59 -8.98
C TYR A 332 9.89 3.53 -10.03
N GLY A 333 10.32 3.95 -11.23
CA GLY A 333 10.90 3.06 -12.22
C GLY A 333 12.15 2.31 -11.73
N TYR A 334 13.00 2.95 -10.91
CA TYR A 334 14.10 2.26 -10.23
C TYR A 334 13.58 1.16 -9.30
N PHE A 335 12.57 1.45 -8.47
CA PHE A 335 11.96 0.46 -7.59
C PHE A 335 11.42 -0.75 -8.35
N LEU A 336 10.68 -0.53 -9.46
CA LEU A 336 10.17 -1.62 -10.30
C LEU A 336 11.30 -2.48 -10.88
N LYS A 337 12.39 -1.86 -11.33
CA LYS A 337 13.59 -2.58 -11.76
C LYS A 337 14.16 -3.45 -10.64
N ARG A 338 14.30 -2.90 -9.44
CA ARG A 338 14.83 -3.64 -8.28
C ARG A 338 13.94 -4.82 -7.89
N LEU A 339 12.62 -4.69 -7.98
CA LEU A 339 11.68 -5.80 -7.79
C LEU A 339 11.79 -6.86 -8.88
N ALA A 340 12.03 -6.47 -10.14
CA ALA A 340 12.18 -7.42 -11.24
C ALA A 340 13.51 -8.21 -11.18
N GLU A 341 14.59 -7.55 -10.76
CA GLU A 341 15.93 -8.15 -10.66
C GLU A 341 16.10 -9.02 -9.41
N THR A 342 15.39 -8.69 -8.32
CA THR A 342 15.49 -9.40 -7.06
C THR A 342 14.54 -10.59 -7.05
N LYS A 343 15.06 -11.77 -6.67
CA LYS A 343 14.25 -12.99 -6.54
C LYS A 343 13.63 -13.10 -5.15
N ASP A 344 12.42 -13.63 -5.10
CA ASP A 344 11.76 -14.04 -3.87
C ASP A 344 12.31 -15.38 -3.36
N VAL A 345 11.75 -15.85 -2.23
CA VAL A 345 12.12 -17.12 -1.60
C VAL A 345 11.90 -18.35 -2.50
N ASN A 346 11.07 -18.22 -3.53
CA ASN A 346 10.75 -19.28 -4.50
C ASN A 346 11.55 -19.13 -5.81
N GLY A 347 12.46 -18.15 -5.89
CA GLY A 347 13.29 -17.89 -7.07
C GLY A 347 12.60 -17.10 -8.19
N ALA A 348 11.35 -16.67 -8.00
CA ALA A 348 10.61 -15.83 -8.94
C ALA A 348 10.95 -14.34 -8.72
N PRO A 349 10.87 -13.46 -9.73
CA PRO A 349 10.97 -12.01 -9.51
C PRO A 349 10.01 -11.52 -8.42
N LEU A 350 10.47 -10.68 -7.49
CA LEU A 350 9.59 -10.05 -6.50
C LEU A 350 8.47 -9.25 -7.15
N LEU A 351 8.71 -8.67 -8.33
CA LEU A 351 7.71 -7.91 -9.08
C LEU A 351 6.45 -8.73 -9.38
N ASP A 352 6.58 -10.04 -9.60
CA ASP A 352 5.44 -10.90 -9.93
C ASP A 352 4.51 -11.10 -8.73
N SER A 353 5.06 -11.11 -7.52
CA SER A 353 4.34 -11.32 -6.24
C SER A 353 4.15 -10.03 -5.42
N THR A 354 4.43 -8.86 -6.00
CA THR A 354 4.30 -7.56 -5.33
C THR A 354 3.41 -6.62 -6.13
N MET A 355 2.33 -6.13 -5.52
CA MET A 355 1.58 -4.98 -6.05
C MET A 355 2.16 -3.68 -5.47
N ALA A 356 2.63 -2.78 -6.33
CA ALA A 356 3.12 -1.47 -5.95
C ALA A 356 2.17 -0.39 -6.48
N LEU A 357 1.58 0.42 -5.60
CA LEU A 357 0.72 1.53 -5.98
C LEU A 357 1.42 2.86 -5.68
N MET A 358 1.69 3.65 -6.71
CA MET A 358 2.13 5.04 -6.56
C MET A 358 1.00 6.00 -6.88
N GLY A 359 0.81 7.04 -6.07
CA GLY A 359 -0.16 8.08 -6.38
C GLY A 359 -0.20 9.23 -5.41
N SER A 360 -1.28 10.02 -5.47
CA SER A 360 -1.48 11.20 -4.63
C SER A 360 -2.94 11.34 -4.20
N GLY A 361 -3.16 11.98 -3.04
CA GLY A 361 -4.49 12.36 -2.55
C GLY A 361 -5.04 13.63 -3.21
N MET A 362 -4.24 14.24 -4.09
CA MET A 362 -4.57 15.44 -4.85
C MET A 362 -4.13 15.26 -6.30
N SER A 363 -4.85 15.83 -7.25
CA SER A 363 -4.46 15.82 -8.68
C SER A 363 -3.70 17.06 -9.10
N TYR A 364 -4.03 18.21 -8.50
CA TYR A 364 -3.48 19.50 -8.88
C TYR A 364 -3.31 20.43 -7.68
N GLY A 365 -2.07 20.65 -7.24
CA GLY A 365 -1.73 21.45 -6.05
C GLY A 365 -2.22 22.89 -6.10
N GLN A 366 -2.11 23.56 -7.26
CA GLN A 366 -2.41 24.99 -7.41
C GLN A 366 -3.84 25.35 -6.99
N SER A 367 -4.82 24.49 -7.27
CA SER A 367 -6.22 24.70 -6.93
C SER A 367 -6.76 23.67 -5.92
N HIS A 368 -5.89 22.86 -5.32
CA HIS A 368 -6.26 21.74 -4.46
C HIS A 368 -7.27 20.77 -5.09
N GLY A 369 -7.03 20.35 -6.34
CA GLY A 369 -7.91 19.41 -7.03
C GLY A 369 -7.94 18.03 -6.37
N ASN A 370 -9.12 17.53 -5.98
CA ASN A 370 -9.28 16.24 -5.28
C ASN A 370 -9.94 15.15 -6.14
N ALA A 371 -10.11 15.38 -7.44
CA ALA A 371 -10.64 14.43 -8.40
C ALA A 371 -9.62 14.13 -9.49
N ASN A 372 -9.82 13.05 -10.24
CA ASN A 372 -8.89 12.62 -11.30
C ASN A 372 -7.46 12.41 -10.76
N LEU A 373 -7.36 11.69 -9.64
CA LEU A 373 -6.13 11.51 -8.90
C LEU A 373 -5.08 10.74 -9.73
N PRO A 374 -3.80 11.13 -9.68
CA PRO A 374 -2.72 10.48 -10.40
C PRO A 374 -2.39 9.16 -9.70
N MET A 375 -2.59 8.04 -10.40
CA MET A 375 -2.37 6.70 -9.87
C MET A 375 -1.65 5.82 -10.89
N VAL A 376 -0.65 5.05 -10.43
CA VAL A 376 0.03 4.01 -11.22
C VAL A 376 0.17 2.77 -10.36
N LEU A 377 -0.51 1.69 -10.76
CA LEU A 377 -0.33 0.37 -10.17
C LEU A 377 0.71 -0.42 -10.97
N ALA A 378 1.55 -1.20 -10.31
CA ALA A 378 2.53 -2.08 -10.95
C ALA A 378 2.64 -3.45 -10.26
N GLY A 379 3.09 -4.45 -11.02
CA GLY A 379 3.40 -5.79 -10.52
C GLY A 379 2.20 -6.62 -10.06
N GLY A 380 2.47 -7.77 -9.45
CA GLY A 380 1.41 -8.67 -8.97
C GLY A 380 0.84 -9.58 -10.07
N SER A 381 1.61 -9.87 -11.12
CA SER A 381 1.22 -10.81 -12.18
C SER A 381 0.87 -12.20 -11.64
N ALA A 382 1.62 -12.70 -10.65
CA ALA A 382 1.34 -13.95 -9.94
C ALA A 382 0.12 -13.86 -9.00
N MET A 383 -0.36 -12.64 -8.73
CA MET A 383 -1.58 -12.36 -7.98
C MET A 383 -2.79 -12.17 -8.92
N GLY A 384 -2.57 -12.30 -10.24
CA GLY A 384 -3.61 -12.24 -11.27
C GLY A 384 -3.92 -10.82 -11.77
N VAL A 385 -3.05 -9.84 -11.51
CA VAL A 385 -3.18 -8.48 -12.06
C VAL A 385 -2.67 -8.45 -13.50
N ARG A 386 -3.46 -7.93 -14.45
CA ARG A 386 -3.03 -7.76 -15.84
C ARG A 386 -2.81 -6.28 -16.15
N HIS A 387 -1.64 -6.01 -16.72
CA HIS A 387 -1.14 -4.67 -17.01
C HIS A 387 -1.13 -4.38 -18.52
N GLY A 388 -0.52 -3.25 -18.92
CA GLY A 388 -0.34 -2.89 -20.33
C GLY A 388 -1.41 -1.96 -20.89
N ARG A 389 -2.33 -1.45 -20.06
CA ARG A 389 -3.38 -0.49 -20.45
C ARG A 389 -3.47 0.68 -19.50
N HIS A 390 -3.92 1.83 -19.99
CA HIS A 390 -4.41 2.94 -19.18
C HIS A 390 -5.90 2.76 -18.88
N LEU A 391 -6.27 2.88 -17.61
CA LEU A 391 -7.67 2.89 -17.19
C LEU A 391 -8.12 4.32 -16.94
N ASP A 392 -8.97 4.85 -17.82
CA ASP A 392 -9.61 6.15 -17.61
C ASP A 392 -11.04 5.97 -17.10
N PHE A 393 -11.25 6.24 -15.82
CA PHE A 393 -12.58 6.18 -15.21
C PHE A 393 -13.46 7.39 -15.57
N ASN A 394 -12.93 8.41 -16.26
CA ASN A 394 -13.73 9.51 -16.79
C ASN A 394 -14.38 9.17 -18.14
N GLU A 395 -13.95 8.11 -18.83
CA GLU A 395 -14.45 7.74 -20.15
C GLU A 395 -15.98 7.56 -20.12
N GLY A 396 -16.68 8.22 -21.04
CA GLY A 396 -18.16 8.23 -21.08
C GLY A 396 -18.84 9.20 -20.10
N HIS A 397 -18.07 9.92 -19.27
CA HIS A 397 -18.60 10.87 -18.27
C HIS A 397 -18.19 12.34 -18.50
N PHE A 398 -17.42 12.62 -19.57
CA PHE A 398 -16.97 13.97 -19.93
C PHE A 398 -16.66 14.10 -21.43
N ASP A 399 -16.39 15.33 -21.91
CA ASP A 399 -16.11 15.65 -23.32
C ASP A 399 -14.63 15.48 -23.72
N GLY A 400 -13.85 14.73 -22.94
CA GLY A 400 -12.42 14.53 -23.14
C GLY A 400 -11.52 15.56 -22.47
N TYR A 401 -10.21 15.32 -22.50
CA TYR A 401 -9.21 16.18 -21.89
C TYR A 401 -8.82 17.36 -22.80
N LYS A 402 -8.92 18.58 -22.28
CA LYS A 402 -8.41 19.80 -22.94
C LYS A 402 -7.27 20.42 -22.11
N LEU A 403 -6.05 19.95 -22.35
CA LEU A 403 -4.87 20.26 -21.52
C LEU A 403 -4.31 21.66 -21.77
N ASP A 404 -4.63 22.27 -22.91
CA ASP A 404 -4.27 23.64 -23.31
C ASP A 404 -5.20 24.70 -22.71
N ASN A 405 -6.34 24.29 -22.12
CA ASN A 405 -7.29 25.17 -21.47
C ASN A 405 -7.29 24.98 -19.94
N PRO A 406 -6.71 25.93 -19.18
CA PRO A 406 -6.66 25.88 -17.72
C PRO A 406 -7.98 25.63 -17.02
N LYS A 407 -9.07 26.23 -17.51
CA LYS A 407 -10.38 26.10 -16.87
C LYS A 407 -10.92 24.67 -16.99
N GLU A 408 -10.68 24.03 -18.12
CA GLU A 408 -11.24 22.70 -18.41
C GLU A 408 -10.47 21.59 -17.71
N TYR A 409 -9.13 21.60 -17.72
CA TYR A 409 -8.41 20.59 -16.95
C TYR A 409 -8.61 20.79 -15.44
N MET A 410 -8.73 22.04 -14.94
CA MET A 410 -9.06 22.29 -13.53
C MET A 410 -10.43 21.75 -13.15
N GLN A 411 -11.40 21.73 -14.07
CA GLN A 411 -12.72 21.17 -13.81
C GLN A 411 -12.64 19.67 -13.50
N VAL A 412 -11.93 18.90 -14.34
CA VAL A 412 -11.75 17.45 -14.16
C VAL A 412 -10.91 17.12 -12.93
N SER A 413 -9.92 17.98 -12.60
CA SER A 413 -9.12 17.84 -11.38
C SER A 413 -9.88 18.20 -10.10
N SER A 414 -10.91 19.04 -10.17
CA SER A 414 -11.63 19.53 -8.98
C SER A 414 -12.92 18.76 -8.70
N ARG A 415 -13.58 18.22 -9.73
CA ARG A 415 -14.85 17.49 -9.61
C ARG A 415 -14.75 16.17 -10.38
N PRO A 416 -15.16 15.05 -9.77
CA PRO A 416 -15.14 13.79 -10.48
C PRO A 416 -16.13 13.83 -11.65
N ALA A 417 -15.68 13.43 -12.84
CA ALA A 417 -16.58 13.22 -13.96
C ALA A 417 -17.48 12.01 -13.69
N ASN A 418 -16.89 10.94 -13.16
CA ASN A 418 -17.56 9.73 -12.75
C ASN A 418 -17.68 9.67 -11.21
N PRO A 419 -18.87 9.85 -10.62
CA PRO A 419 -19.05 9.81 -9.18
C PRO A 419 -18.80 8.43 -8.58
N ASP A 420 -18.83 7.34 -9.37
CA ASP A 420 -18.61 5.98 -8.87
C ASP A 420 -17.13 5.55 -8.93
N ALA A 421 -16.25 6.39 -9.46
CA ALA A 421 -14.81 6.11 -9.62
C ALA A 421 -14.04 6.34 -8.32
N HIS A 422 -14.31 5.55 -7.29
CA HIS A 422 -13.65 5.72 -5.98
C HIS A 422 -12.27 5.07 -5.96
N VAL A 423 -11.27 5.70 -5.33
CA VAL A 423 -9.96 5.08 -5.08
C VAL A 423 -10.09 3.81 -4.25
N SER A 424 -11.05 3.77 -3.31
CA SER A 424 -11.34 2.59 -2.49
C SER A 424 -11.70 1.35 -3.29
N ASN A 425 -12.20 1.49 -4.52
CA ASN A 425 -12.43 0.37 -5.43
C ASN A 425 -11.11 -0.33 -5.81
N LEU A 426 -10.05 0.45 -6.02
CA LEU A 426 -8.71 -0.06 -6.29
C LEU A 426 -8.08 -0.66 -5.03
N LEU A 427 -8.23 0.02 -3.89
CA LEU A 427 -7.71 -0.46 -2.61
C LEU A 427 -8.38 -1.77 -2.18
N LEU A 428 -9.69 -1.92 -2.42
CA LEU A 428 -10.44 -3.15 -2.19
C LEU A 428 -9.87 -4.30 -3.02
N MET A 429 -9.65 -4.09 -4.33
CA MET A 429 -9.03 -5.10 -5.19
C MET A 429 -7.66 -5.50 -4.65
N MET A 430 -6.81 -4.53 -4.29
CA MET A 430 -5.49 -4.84 -3.72
C MET A 430 -5.59 -5.63 -2.41
N ALA A 431 -6.51 -5.28 -1.51
CA ALA A 431 -6.73 -6.01 -0.26
C ALA A 431 -7.15 -7.47 -0.53
N GLN A 432 -8.10 -7.68 -1.46
CA GLN A 432 -8.56 -9.01 -1.86
C GLN A 432 -7.43 -9.86 -2.46
N ARG A 433 -6.60 -9.28 -3.35
CA ARG A 433 -5.44 -10.00 -3.92
C ARG A 433 -4.42 -10.37 -2.85
N MET A 434 -4.32 -9.57 -1.78
CA MET A 434 -3.48 -9.87 -0.61
C MET A 434 -4.10 -10.88 0.37
N GLY A 435 -5.30 -11.40 0.09
CA GLY A 435 -5.96 -12.42 0.92
C GLY A 435 -6.89 -11.85 2.00
N VAL A 436 -7.20 -10.56 1.98
CA VAL A 436 -8.24 -10.00 2.85
C VAL A 436 -9.61 -10.44 2.35
N GLU A 437 -10.31 -11.25 3.13
CA GLU A 437 -11.70 -11.64 2.87
C GLU A 437 -12.64 -10.47 3.20
N THR A 438 -12.96 -9.66 2.19
CA THR A 438 -13.92 -8.56 2.32
C THR A 438 -14.52 -8.19 0.97
N ASP A 439 -15.80 -7.80 0.98
CA ASP A 439 -16.51 -7.27 -0.19
C ASP A 439 -16.55 -5.74 -0.21
N GLN A 440 -16.08 -5.10 0.86
CA GLN A 440 -16.09 -3.64 1.02
C GLN A 440 -14.85 -3.14 1.78
N PHE A 441 -14.35 -1.97 1.37
CA PHE A 441 -13.32 -1.23 2.07
C PHE A 441 -13.59 0.27 1.98
N GLY A 442 -13.69 0.97 3.12
CA GLY A 442 -14.05 2.39 3.16
C GLY A 442 -15.36 2.66 2.41
N ASP A 443 -15.32 3.59 1.47
CA ASP A 443 -16.45 3.96 0.61
C ASP A 443 -16.51 3.18 -0.72
N SER A 444 -15.83 2.04 -0.86
CA SER A 444 -15.82 1.26 -2.11
C SER A 444 -17.22 0.82 -2.53
N ASN A 445 -17.53 0.93 -3.81
CA ASN A 445 -18.77 0.46 -4.42
C ASN A 445 -18.59 -0.78 -5.31
N LYS A 446 -17.37 -1.05 -5.79
CA LYS A 446 -16.99 -2.27 -6.52
C LYS A 446 -15.47 -2.46 -6.52
N ALA A 447 -14.96 -3.67 -6.65
CA ALA A 447 -13.52 -3.85 -6.90
C ALA A 447 -13.16 -3.44 -8.34
N VAL A 448 -11.97 -2.86 -8.55
CA VAL A 448 -11.45 -2.62 -9.92
C VAL A 448 -11.09 -3.96 -10.58
N GLU A 449 -11.40 -4.12 -11.87
CA GLU A 449 -11.04 -5.30 -12.64
C GLU A 449 -9.72 -5.09 -13.42
N LEU A 450 -8.72 -5.91 -13.11
CA LEU A 450 -7.41 -5.96 -13.76
C LEU A 450 -7.04 -7.40 -14.10
#